data_AF-A0A0L0GFH6-F1
#
_entry.id   AF-A0A0L0GFH6-F1
#
_cell.length_a   1.000
_cell.length_b   1.000
_cell.length_c   1.000
_cell.angle_alpha   90.00
_cell.angle_beta   90.00
_cell.angle_gamma   90.00
#
_symmetry.space_group_name_H-M   'P 1'
#
loop_
_entity.id
_entity.type
_entity.pdbx_description
1 polymer ?
#
loop_
_entity_poly.entity_id
_entity_poly.type
_entity_poly.pdbx_seq_one_letter_code
_entity_poly.pdbx_strand_id
1 'polypeptide(L)'
;MVEGPGATRNGTKARALVGWIEKEYGTLVEAFSVGKEVYLVFSPPSDPIKGPPVPGKALRLHFGMSGTMLIGKKRNEGVPKWKGAPTIVLEFSSVNCFNSKSIQYMECFQATFSKVTPYVARSKYEHFRALDVCSPHFDSACVYDALHKRPASILADAILDQLLFPGVGNIIKIEALHEARLNPKRLVMTCTKEELMCLIQHCRDYALLWLKRGRAPYKNVYNQTMCVTCKLHTVQIQKMGSDLSRTTFWCTNCQPISGDKQSATIAETQAPEPSTQGTPQNSPLPTQQSQCSQHGTSKLKLKRVRKPNANQGRLFLTCQVKCKLFAWADEHLHRCCKSPCTLKMSKTSKTGGQWFLCCKGCQYFAWAKEVDLQPFGPRLTPLL
;
A
#
# COMPACT_ATOMS: atom_id res chain seq x y z
N MET A 1 -1.20 4.35 2.77
CA MET A 1 -2.40 3.60 2.34
C MET A 1 -3.05 3.04 3.58
N VAL A 2 -4.33 3.32 3.80
CA VAL A 2 -5.11 2.71 4.87
C VAL A 2 -5.87 1.53 4.29
N GLU A 3 -5.64 0.36 4.87
CA GLU A 3 -6.41 -0.88 4.64
C GLU A 3 -6.92 -1.36 6.02
N GLY A 4 -7.47 -2.56 6.11
CA GLY A 4 -7.99 -3.13 7.36
C GLY A 4 -7.08 -2.93 8.59
N PRO A 5 -5.77 -3.23 8.51
CA PRO A 5 -4.84 -3.04 9.63
C PRO A 5 -4.74 -1.58 10.09
N GLY A 6 -4.80 -0.63 9.16
CA GLY A 6 -4.72 0.79 9.48
C GLY A 6 -5.99 1.30 10.18
N ALA A 7 -7.16 0.89 9.70
CA ALA A 7 -8.45 1.20 10.32
C ALA A 7 -8.55 0.56 11.71
N THR A 8 -8.20 -0.72 11.82
CA THR A 8 -8.17 -1.47 13.10
C THR A 8 -7.30 -0.78 14.14
N ARG A 9 -6.11 -0.34 13.74
CA ARG A 9 -5.24 0.42 14.65
C ARG A 9 -5.84 1.76 15.07
N ASN A 10 -6.50 2.49 14.17
CA ASN A 10 -7.17 3.73 14.52
C ASN A 10 -8.34 3.47 15.49
N GLY A 11 -9.13 2.42 15.27
CA GLY A 11 -10.16 1.96 16.22
C GLY A 11 -9.57 1.61 17.59
N THR A 12 -8.45 0.88 17.64
CA THR A 12 -7.75 0.59 18.90
C THR A 12 -7.31 1.83 19.64
N LYS A 13 -6.81 2.86 18.95
CA LYS A 13 -6.48 4.15 19.59
C LYS A 13 -7.71 4.80 20.19
N ALA A 14 -8.82 4.83 19.44
CA ALA A 14 -10.07 5.42 19.90
C ALA A 14 -10.63 4.74 21.16
N ARG A 15 -10.37 3.44 21.35
CA ARG A 15 -10.75 2.72 22.58
C ARG A 15 -10.18 3.32 23.86
N ALA A 16 -9.04 4.02 23.79
CA ALA A 16 -8.47 4.69 24.96
C ALA A 16 -9.34 5.86 25.48
N LEU A 17 -10.32 6.31 24.70
CA LEU A 17 -11.26 7.36 25.07
C LEU A 17 -12.63 6.82 25.47
N VAL A 18 -12.83 5.49 25.54
CA VAL A 18 -14.08 4.93 26.06
C VAL A 18 -14.27 5.36 27.52
N GLY A 19 -15.47 5.82 27.87
CA GLY A 19 -15.80 6.45 29.14
C GLY A 19 -15.56 7.96 29.18
N TRP A 20 -14.94 8.56 28.14
CA TRP A 20 -14.77 10.01 28.05
C TRP A 20 -15.98 10.68 27.40
N ILE A 21 -16.22 11.93 27.78
CA ILE A 21 -17.38 12.72 27.35
C ILE A 21 -16.97 13.66 26.22
N GLU A 22 -17.67 13.57 25.09
CA GLU A 22 -17.62 14.50 23.98
C GLU A 22 -18.86 15.42 24.03
N LYS A 23 -18.68 16.72 23.76
CA LYS A 23 -19.70 17.76 23.98
C LYS A 23 -20.98 17.59 23.17
N GLU A 24 -20.89 17.17 21.90
CA GLU A 24 -22.01 17.03 20.97
C GLU A 24 -22.65 15.63 21.02
N TYR A 25 -21.85 14.59 21.23
CA TYR A 25 -22.28 13.20 21.12
C TYR A 25 -22.58 12.52 22.46
N GLY A 26 -22.00 13.01 23.56
CA GLY A 26 -22.13 12.40 24.89
C GLY A 26 -20.95 11.48 25.23
N THR A 27 -21.18 10.46 26.04
CA THR A 27 -20.12 9.57 26.53
C THR A 27 -19.80 8.52 25.48
N LEU A 28 -18.52 8.40 25.09
CA LEU A 28 -18.08 7.33 24.19
C LEU A 28 -18.15 5.99 24.93
N VAL A 29 -19.05 5.11 24.52
CA VAL A 29 -19.25 3.79 25.16
C VAL A 29 -18.52 2.67 24.42
N GLU A 30 -18.38 2.79 23.09
CA GLU A 30 -17.69 1.77 22.29
C GLU A 30 -16.89 2.42 21.16
N ALA A 31 -15.74 1.84 20.86
CA ALA A 31 -14.98 2.16 19.66
C ALA A 31 -14.45 0.87 19.03
N PHE A 32 -14.76 0.65 17.76
CA PHE A 32 -14.35 -0.55 17.03
C PHE A 32 -14.14 -0.25 15.55
N SER A 33 -13.65 -1.23 14.80
CA SER A 33 -13.49 -1.15 13.34
C SER A 33 -14.17 -2.32 12.66
N VAL A 34 -14.64 -2.08 11.44
CA VAL A 34 -15.10 -3.14 10.54
C VAL A 34 -14.52 -2.87 9.17
N GLY A 35 -13.68 -3.78 8.69
CA GLY A 35 -12.91 -3.62 7.46
C GLY A 35 -12.07 -2.35 7.49
N LYS A 36 -12.40 -1.39 6.62
CA LYS A 36 -11.65 -0.11 6.45
C LYS A 36 -12.27 1.07 7.20
N GLU A 37 -13.24 0.80 8.06
CA GLU A 37 -14.04 1.81 8.76
C GLU A 37 -13.82 1.73 10.27
N VAL A 38 -13.99 2.86 10.94
CA VAL A 38 -13.96 2.97 12.40
C VAL A 38 -15.28 3.53 12.88
N TYR A 39 -15.83 2.94 13.93
CA TYR A 39 -17.10 3.33 14.55
C TYR A 39 -16.85 3.82 15.97
N LEU A 40 -17.46 4.94 16.31
CA LEU A 40 -17.51 5.50 17.67
C LEU A 40 -18.98 5.55 18.09
N VAL A 41 -19.36 4.84 19.15
CA VAL A 41 -20.74 4.76 19.63
C VAL A 41 -20.84 5.53 20.94
N PHE A 42 -21.81 6.41 21.04
CA PHE A 42 -21.99 7.30 22.18
C PHE A 42 -23.34 7.05 22.86
N SER A 43 -23.32 7.05 24.19
CA SER A 43 -24.54 7.21 24.98
C SER A 43 -24.88 8.70 25.10
N PRO A 44 -26.16 9.07 25.09
CA PRO A 44 -26.56 10.46 25.29
C PRO A 44 -26.04 10.97 26.64
N PRO A 45 -25.90 12.29 26.81
CA PRO A 45 -25.63 12.89 28.10
C PRO A 45 -26.69 12.42 29.11
N SER A 46 -26.26 11.88 30.24
CA SER A 46 -27.16 11.44 31.31
C SER A 46 -27.81 12.67 31.95
N ASP A 47 -29.04 13.00 31.55
CA ASP A 47 -29.90 13.91 32.30
C ASP A 47 -31.03 13.06 32.93
N PRO A 48 -30.92 12.66 34.20
CA PRO A 48 -31.89 11.76 34.85
C PRO A 48 -33.29 12.37 35.02
N ILE A 49 -33.49 13.65 34.68
CA ILE A 49 -34.70 14.42 34.97
C ILE A 49 -35.53 14.75 33.71
N LYS A 50 -35.00 14.53 32.50
CA LYS A 50 -35.66 15.02 31.26
C LYS A 50 -36.06 13.94 30.26
N GLY A 51 -37.38 13.71 30.18
CA GLY A 51 -38.07 13.25 28.97
C GLY A 51 -37.79 11.80 28.52
N PRO A 52 -38.39 11.38 27.39
CA PRO A 52 -38.15 10.05 26.83
C PRO A 52 -36.66 9.87 26.46
N PRO A 53 -36.14 8.62 26.51
CA PRO A 53 -34.72 8.35 26.26
C PRO A 53 -34.28 8.88 24.90
N VAL A 54 -33.30 9.78 24.90
CA VAL A 54 -32.70 10.30 23.66
C VAL A 54 -31.97 9.14 22.98
N PRO A 55 -32.24 8.86 21.69
CA PRO A 55 -31.54 7.78 20.99
C PRO A 55 -30.04 8.08 20.93
N GLY A 56 -29.22 7.09 21.27
CA GLY A 56 -27.76 7.19 21.18
C GLY A 56 -27.29 7.51 19.76
N LYS A 57 -26.08 8.06 19.64
CA LYS A 57 -25.48 8.45 18.36
C LYS A 57 -24.25 7.61 18.07
N ALA A 58 -23.93 7.42 16.80
CA ALA A 58 -22.65 6.85 16.40
C ALA A 58 -22.03 7.62 15.23
N LEU A 59 -20.70 7.62 15.17
CA LEU A 59 -19.93 8.16 14.05
C LEU A 59 -19.27 7.01 13.31
N ARG A 60 -19.44 7.00 11.99
CA ARG A 60 -18.69 6.16 11.05
C ARG A 60 -17.58 7.00 10.44
N LEU A 61 -16.34 6.54 10.52
CA LEU A 61 -15.15 7.14 9.96
C LEU A 61 -14.57 6.22 8.88
N HIS A 62 -14.22 6.77 7.72
CA HIS A 62 -13.51 6.05 6.67
C HIS A 62 -12.27 6.83 6.22
N PHE A 63 -11.11 6.17 6.23
CA PHE A 63 -9.83 6.82 5.99
C PHE A 63 -9.36 6.65 4.54
N GLY A 64 -8.98 7.76 3.90
CA GLY A 64 -8.41 7.78 2.55
C GLY A 64 -6.97 7.24 2.50
N MET A 65 -6.31 7.43 1.36
CA MET A 65 -4.98 6.84 1.10
C MET A 65 -3.92 7.18 2.16
N SER A 66 -3.93 8.37 2.72
CA SER A 66 -3.00 8.77 3.79
C SER A 66 -3.73 9.16 5.08
N GLY A 67 -4.95 8.63 5.25
CA GLY A 67 -5.77 8.93 6.42
C GLY A 67 -5.10 8.49 7.72
N THR A 68 -5.23 9.32 8.76
CA THR A 68 -4.60 9.09 10.07
C THR A 68 -5.47 9.63 11.18
N MET A 69 -5.51 8.92 12.31
CA MET A 69 -6.08 9.40 13.58
C MET A 69 -4.94 9.65 14.59
N LEU A 70 -4.99 10.82 15.22
CA LEU A 70 -4.12 11.23 16.32
C LEU A 70 -4.97 11.52 17.56
N ILE A 71 -4.50 11.09 18.72
CA ILE A 71 -5.14 11.35 20.02
C ILE A 71 -4.06 11.90 20.94
N GLY A 72 -4.34 13.02 21.61
CA GLY A 72 -3.40 13.66 22.53
C GLY A 72 -3.92 14.98 23.09
N LYS A 73 -3.10 15.64 23.93
CA LYS A 73 -3.37 17.02 24.37
C LYS A 73 -3.37 17.98 23.19
N LYS A 74 -4.00 19.15 23.37
CA LYS A 74 -4.00 20.23 22.37
C LYS A 74 -2.55 20.55 21.99
N ARG A 75 -2.25 20.52 20.69
CA ARG A 75 -0.95 20.94 20.19
C ARG A 75 -0.92 22.46 20.12
N ASN A 76 0.04 23.07 20.79
CA ASN A 76 0.27 24.53 20.72
C ASN A 76 0.94 24.94 19.40
N GLU A 77 1.60 24.01 18.71
CA GLU A 77 2.22 24.23 17.41
C GLU A 77 1.66 23.31 16.33
N GLY A 78 1.44 23.91 15.16
CA GLY A 78 0.60 23.43 14.08
C GLY A 78 0.89 22.00 13.62
N VAL A 79 -0.19 21.34 13.21
CA VAL A 79 -0.13 20.12 12.38
C VAL A 79 0.98 20.30 11.34
N PRO A 80 1.86 19.29 11.13
CA PRO A 80 2.92 19.42 10.13
C PRO A 80 2.34 19.94 8.82
N LYS A 81 2.88 21.04 8.27
CA LYS A 81 2.28 21.79 7.14
C LYS A 81 1.84 20.90 5.97
N TRP A 82 2.51 19.76 5.76
CA TRP A 82 2.20 18.79 4.70
C TRP A 82 0.93 17.93 4.95
N LYS A 83 0.35 17.91 6.15
CA LYS A 83 -0.86 17.14 6.47
C LYS A 83 -2.16 17.92 6.25
N GLY A 84 -2.09 19.24 6.12
CA GLY A 84 -3.27 20.11 6.06
C GLY A 84 -4.04 20.16 7.38
N ALA A 85 -5.23 20.77 7.36
CA ALA A 85 -6.12 20.80 8.52
C ALA A 85 -6.77 19.42 8.77
N PRO A 86 -7.07 19.08 10.04
CA PRO A 86 -7.86 17.89 10.35
C PRO A 86 -9.26 17.98 9.72
N THR A 87 -9.77 16.86 9.23
CA THR A 87 -11.13 16.77 8.65
C THR A 87 -12.20 16.71 9.72
N ILE A 88 -11.88 16.14 10.88
CA ILE A 88 -12.74 16.13 12.07
C ILE A 88 -11.84 16.23 13.31
N VAL A 89 -12.27 17.04 14.27
CA VAL A 89 -11.67 17.19 15.60
C VAL A 89 -12.76 16.97 16.63
N LEU A 90 -12.55 16.03 17.54
CA LEU A 90 -13.43 15.77 18.67
C LEU A 90 -12.68 16.07 19.97
N GLU A 91 -13.30 16.84 20.86
CA GLU A 91 -12.76 17.15 22.18
C GLU A 91 -13.41 16.24 23.22
N PHE A 92 -12.58 15.45 23.90
CA PHE A 92 -12.99 14.54 24.94
C PHE A 92 -12.53 15.06 26.29
N SER A 93 -13.44 14.99 27.27
CA SER A 93 -13.15 15.33 28.66
C SER A 93 -13.42 14.15 29.59
N SER A 94 -12.61 14.03 30.63
CA SER A 94 -12.79 13.06 31.71
C SER A 94 -12.48 13.74 33.03
N VAL A 95 -13.25 13.41 34.07
CA VAL A 95 -13.05 13.90 35.44
C VAL A 95 -12.72 12.69 36.30
N ASN A 96 -11.60 12.76 37.03
CA ASN A 96 -11.22 11.70 37.94
C ASN A 96 -11.88 11.86 39.33
N CYS A 97 -11.67 10.90 40.22
CA CYS A 97 -12.22 10.91 41.58
C CYS A 97 -11.77 12.11 42.46
N PHE A 98 -10.75 12.85 42.04
CA PHE A 98 -10.25 14.06 42.71
C PHE A 98 -10.80 15.35 42.08
N ASN A 99 -11.86 15.27 41.26
CA ASN A 99 -12.41 16.40 40.50
C ASN A 99 -11.41 17.08 39.55
N SER A 100 -10.32 16.39 39.17
CA SER A 100 -9.37 16.89 38.19
C SER A 100 -9.85 16.58 36.77
N LYS A 101 -9.98 17.64 35.96
CA LYS A 101 -10.43 17.53 34.56
C LYS A 101 -9.24 17.31 33.62
N SER A 102 -9.30 16.23 32.84
CA SER A 102 -8.39 15.95 31.73
C SER A 102 -9.09 16.16 30.39
N ILE A 103 -8.34 16.68 29.41
CA ILE A 103 -8.83 16.92 28.05
C ILE A 103 -7.93 16.22 27.03
N GLN A 104 -8.53 15.55 26.07
CA GLN A 104 -7.87 14.90 24.93
C GLN A 104 -8.57 15.30 23.63
N TYR A 105 -7.81 15.47 22.57
CA TYR A 105 -8.30 15.77 21.23
C TYR A 105 -8.08 14.57 20.33
N MET A 106 -9.14 14.13 19.65
CA MET A 106 -9.05 13.19 18.55
C MET A 106 -9.11 13.95 17.24
N GLU A 107 -8.02 13.92 16.48
CA GLU A 107 -7.89 14.58 15.18
C GLU A 107 -7.77 13.53 14.07
N CYS A 108 -8.71 13.53 13.12
CA CYS A 108 -8.64 12.67 11.95
C CYS A 108 -8.30 13.49 10.70
N PHE A 109 -7.35 13.00 9.91
CA PHE A 109 -6.88 13.62 8.67
C PHE A 109 -7.24 12.74 7.48
N GLN A 110 -7.59 13.35 6.35
CA GLN A 110 -7.96 12.65 5.11
C GLN A 110 -8.95 11.52 5.37
N ALA A 111 -9.98 11.81 6.18
CA ALA A 111 -11.02 10.88 6.55
C ALA A 111 -12.38 11.47 6.19
N THR A 112 -13.31 10.65 5.69
CA THR A 112 -14.71 11.02 5.63
C THR A 112 -15.41 10.54 6.89
N PHE A 113 -16.47 11.24 7.30
CA PHE A 113 -17.28 10.83 8.42
C PHE A 113 -18.76 10.99 8.13
N SER A 114 -19.58 10.15 8.77
CA SER A 114 -21.04 10.24 8.70
C SER A 114 -21.64 9.86 10.05
N LYS A 115 -22.75 10.52 10.43
CA LYS A 115 -23.55 10.12 11.59
C LYS A 115 -24.38 8.89 11.23
N VAL A 116 -24.39 7.89 12.11
CA VAL A 116 -25.20 6.67 12.01
C VAL A 116 -25.82 6.36 13.37
N THR A 117 -26.76 5.42 13.43
CA THR A 117 -27.30 4.96 14.71
C THR A 117 -26.36 3.91 15.34
N PRO A 118 -26.36 3.77 16.68
CA PRO A 118 -25.68 2.66 17.36
C PRO A 118 -26.11 1.29 16.83
N TYR A 119 -27.39 1.13 16.47
CA TYR A 119 -27.90 -0.09 15.86
C TYR A 119 -27.20 -0.42 14.54
N VAL A 120 -27.09 0.55 13.61
CA VAL A 120 -26.41 0.35 12.32
C VAL A 120 -24.93 0.02 12.53
N ALA A 121 -24.25 0.69 13.47
CA ALA A 121 -22.85 0.42 13.77
C ALA A 121 -22.64 -1.01 14.30
N ARG A 122 -23.42 -1.43 15.32
CA ARG A 122 -23.32 -2.77 15.93
C ARG A 122 -23.79 -3.87 15.00
N SER A 123 -24.87 -3.65 14.25
CA SER A 123 -25.35 -4.60 13.23
C SER A 123 -24.27 -4.87 12.18
N LYS A 124 -23.54 -3.83 11.75
CA LYS A 124 -22.41 -4.01 10.84
C LYS A 124 -21.28 -4.83 11.46
N TYR A 125 -20.94 -4.57 12.73
CA TYR A 125 -19.95 -5.37 13.44
C TYR A 125 -20.34 -6.85 13.50
N GLU A 126 -21.56 -7.15 13.95
CA GLU A 126 -22.03 -8.53 14.07
C GLU A 126 -22.09 -9.25 12.72
N HIS A 127 -22.51 -8.54 11.66
CA HIS A 127 -22.59 -9.13 10.33
C HIS A 127 -21.22 -9.48 9.74
N PHE A 128 -20.18 -8.69 10.02
CA PHE A 128 -18.87 -8.81 9.35
C PHE A 128 -17.74 -9.30 10.24
N ARG A 129 -17.92 -9.45 11.56
CA ARG A 129 -16.86 -9.86 12.50
C ARG A 129 -16.20 -11.19 12.15
N ALA A 130 -16.92 -12.12 11.51
CA ALA A 130 -16.37 -13.39 11.04
C ALA A 130 -15.61 -13.27 9.70
N LEU A 131 -15.91 -12.23 8.90
CA LEU A 131 -15.32 -12.03 7.58
C LEU A 131 -14.15 -11.02 7.59
N ASP A 132 -14.08 -10.14 8.59
CA ASP A 132 -13.08 -9.07 8.67
C ASP A 132 -11.68 -9.64 8.90
N VAL A 133 -10.77 -9.36 7.97
CA VAL A 133 -9.40 -9.86 7.92
C VAL A 133 -8.60 -9.60 9.21
N CYS A 134 -8.91 -8.52 9.93
CA CYS A 134 -8.24 -8.13 11.17
C CYS A 134 -9.05 -8.47 12.43
N SER A 135 -10.26 -9.01 12.29
CA SER A 135 -11.11 -9.32 13.44
C SER A 135 -10.55 -10.48 14.26
N PRO A 136 -10.67 -10.40 15.60
CA PRO A 136 -10.37 -11.53 16.49
C PRO A 136 -11.36 -12.69 16.32
N HIS A 137 -12.56 -12.44 15.77
CA HIS A 137 -13.60 -13.45 15.53
C HIS A 137 -13.61 -13.99 14.10
N PHE A 138 -12.58 -13.71 13.33
CA PHE A 138 -12.48 -14.13 11.94
C PHE A 138 -12.55 -15.66 11.80
N ASP A 139 -13.25 -16.09 10.76
CA ASP A 139 -13.41 -17.48 10.36
C ASP A 139 -13.13 -17.61 8.86
N SER A 140 -12.11 -18.40 8.51
CA SER A 140 -11.72 -18.64 7.11
C SER A 140 -12.79 -19.40 6.33
N ALA A 141 -13.58 -20.26 6.97
CA ALA A 141 -14.67 -20.99 6.34
C ALA A 141 -15.79 -20.04 5.91
N CYS A 142 -16.16 -19.06 6.75
CA CYS A 142 -17.15 -18.05 6.39
C CYS A 142 -16.73 -17.23 5.17
N VAL A 143 -15.45 -16.85 5.07
CA VAL A 143 -14.92 -16.12 3.90
C VAL A 143 -14.90 -17.02 2.66
N TYR A 144 -14.51 -18.29 2.80
CA TYR A 144 -14.57 -19.26 1.72
C TYR A 144 -15.98 -19.38 1.15
N ASP A 145 -16.99 -19.56 1.99
CA ASP A 145 -18.39 -19.66 1.59
C ASP A 145 -18.89 -18.37 0.91
N ALA A 146 -18.43 -17.21 1.39
CA ALA A 146 -18.74 -15.92 0.79
C ALA A 146 -18.14 -15.78 -0.63
N LEU A 147 -16.86 -16.15 -0.80
CA LEU A 147 -16.19 -16.13 -2.10
C LEU A 147 -16.81 -17.12 -3.07
N HIS A 148 -17.19 -18.31 -2.61
CA HIS A 148 -17.77 -19.36 -3.45
C HIS A 148 -19.11 -18.96 -4.08
N LYS A 149 -19.82 -17.98 -3.49
CA LYS A 149 -21.04 -17.37 -4.07
C LYS A 149 -20.76 -16.45 -5.26
N ARG A 150 -19.49 -16.19 -5.60
CA ARG A 150 -19.05 -15.38 -6.75
C ARG A 150 -18.14 -16.19 -7.70
N PRO A 151 -18.62 -17.33 -8.24
CA PRO A 151 -17.77 -18.26 -9.00
C PRO A 151 -17.12 -17.65 -10.24
N ALA A 152 -17.82 -16.73 -10.91
CA ALA A 152 -17.37 -16.07 -12.14
C ALA A 152 -16.50 -14.82 -11.89
N SER A 153 -16.26 -14.42 -10.64
CA SER A 153 -15.38 -13.29 -10.34
C SER A 153 -13.92 -13.72 -10.43
N ILE A 154 -13.05 -12.83 -10.93
CA ILE A 154 -11.61 -13.03 -10.81
C ILE A 154 -11.19 -12.92 -9.33
N LEU A 155 -10.17 -13.66 -8.93
CA LEU A 155 -9.66 -13.65 -7.54
C LEU A 155 -9.33 -12.24 -7.05
N ALA A 156 -8.74 -11.41 -7.91
CA ALA A 156 -8.37 -10.04 -7.57
C ALA A 156 -9.55 -9.14 -7.18
N ASP A 157 -10.74 -9.41 -7.71
CA ASP A 157 -11.97 -8.67 -7.37
C ASP A 157 -12.66 -9.30 -6.16
N ALA A 158 -12.78 -10.62 -6.15
CA ALA A 158 -13.50 -11.36 -5.11
C ALA A 158 -12.92 -11.09 -3.72
N ILE A 159 -11.59 -11.18 -3.56
CA ILE A 159 -10.95 -10.92 -2.25
C ILE A 159 -10.85 -9.44 -1.88
N LEU A 160 -11.11 -8.53 -2.83
CA LEU A 160 -11.10 -7.08 -2.59
C LEU A 160 -12.49 -6.54 -2.23
N ASP A 161 -13.55 -7.32 -2.49
CA ASP A 161 -14.93 -6.99 -2.16
C ASP A 161 -15.10 -6.86 -0.64
N GLN A 162 -15.51 -5.68 -0.18
CA GLN A 162 -15.68 -5.42 1.25
C GLN A 162 -16.92 -6.11 1.85
N LEU A 163 -17.80 -6.67 1.02
CA LEU A 163 -18.92 -7.50 1.47
C LEU A 163 -18.52 -8.97 1.66
N LEU A 164 -17.42 -9.42 1.04
CA LEU A 164 -16.95 -10.81 1.14
C LEU A 164 -15.75 -10.93 2.08
N PHE A 165 -14.81 -9.98 2.00
CA PHE A 165 -13.57 -9.99 2.78
C PHE A 165 -13.19 -8.58 3.26
N PRO A 166 -13.98 -7.99 4.19
CA PRO A 166 -13.76 -6.64 4.67
C PRO A 166 -12.34 -6.45 5.24
N GLY A 167 -11.75 -5.30 4.89
CA GLY A 167 -10.41 -4.93 5.36
C GLY A 167 -9.30 -5.27 4.36
N VAL A 168 -9.46 -6.28 3.50
CA VAL A 168 -8.48 -6.54 2.44
C VAL A 168 -8.44 -5.36 1.48
N GLY A 169 -7.25 -4.76 1.30
CA GLY A 169 -7.02 -3.70 0.33
C GLY A 169 -6.07 -4.12 -0.77
N ASN A 170 -5.63 -3.15 -1.57
CA ASN A 170 -4.90 -3.45 -2.80
C ASN A 170 -3.54 -4.08 -2.52
N ILE A 171 -2.84 -3.63 -1.47
CA ILE A 171 -1.54 -4.19 -1.07
C ILE A 171 -1.71 -5.62 -0.57
N ILE A 172 -2.64 -5.84 0.39
CA ILE A 172 -2.90 -7.20 0.92
C ILE A 172 -3.25 -8.16 -0.21
N LYS A 173 -4.21 -7.78 -1.08
CA LYS A 173 -4.62 -8.57 -2.25
C LYS A 173 -3.42 -9.01 -3.09
N ILE A 174 -2.58 -8.05 -3.48
CA ILE A 174 -1.45 -8.29 -4.39
C ILE A 174 -0.43 -9.23 -3.76
N GLU A 175 -0.05 -8.99 -2.51
CA GLU A 175 0.98 -9.77 -1.83
C GLU A 175 0.46 -11.17 -1.45
N ALA A 176 -0.80 -11.29 -1.03
CA ALA A 176 -1.41 -12.57 -0.71
C ALA A 176 -1.59 -13.48 -1.94
N LEU A 177 -2.02 -12.93 -3.08
CA LEU A 177 -2.11 -13.70 -4.33
C LEU A 177 -0.73 -14.20 -4.79
N HIS A 178 0.30 -13.38 -4.61
CA HIS A 178 1.66 -13.76 -4.93
C HIS A 178 2.19 -14.87 -4.01
N GLU A 179 1.91 -14.77 -2.71
CA GLU A 179 2.30 -15.79 -1.73
C GLU A 179 1.59 -17.12 -2.01
N ALA A 180 0.29 -17.06 -2.33
CA ALA A 180 -0.52 -18.22 -2.71
C ALA A 180 -0.18 -18.81 -4.09
N ARG A 181 0.72 -18.17 -4.86
CA ARG A 181 1.04 -18.55 -6.26
C ARG A 181 -0.16 -18.55 -7.21
N LEU A 182 -1.18 -17.75 -6.91
CA LEU A 182 -2.41 -17.68 -7.70
C LEU A 182 -2.40 -16.46 -8.63
N ASN A 183 -2.73 -16.68 -9.90
CA ASN A 183 -2.87 -15.60 -10.86
C ASN A 183 -4.10 -14.74 -10.51
N PRO A 184 -3.95 -13.39 -10.46
CA PRO A 184 -5.07 -12.50 -10.11
C PRO A 184 -6.28 -12.60 -11.04
N LYS A 185 -6.10 -13.12 -12.27
CA LYS A 185 -7.16 -13.29 -13.28
C LYS A 185 -7.84 -14.66 -13.22
N ARG A 186 -7.37 -15.61 -12.41
CA ARG A 186 -8.09 -16.88 -12.23
C ARG A 186 -9.47 -16.59 -11.65
N LEU A 187 -10.44 -17.38 -12.08
CA LEU A 187 -11.82 -17.29 -11.58
C LEU A 187 -11.90 -18.05 -10.25
N VAL A 188 -12.80 -17.61 -9.36
CA VAL A 188 -13.01 -18.31 -8.08
C VAL A 188 -13.36 -19.79 -8.33
N MET A 189 -14.22 -20.07 -9.32
CA MET A 189 -14.65 -21.44 -9.62
C MET A 189 -13.54 -22.36 -10.17
N THR A 190 -12.42 -21.80 -10.65
CA THR A 190 -11.31 -22.63 -11.15
C THR A 190 -10.27 -22.92 -10.07
N CYS A 191 -10.48 -22.48 -8.84
CA CYS A 191 -9.58 -22.72 -7.72
C CYS A 191 -10.07 -23.88 -6.86
N THR A 192 -9.15 -24.73 -6.39
CA THR A 192 -9.51 -25.77 -5.42
C THR A 192 -9.84 -25.13 -4.06
N LYS A 193 -10.48 -25.92 -3.17
CA LYS A 193 -10.74 -25.47 -1.80
C LYS A 193 -9.45 -25.11 -1.08
N GLU A 194 -8.40 -25.92 -1.25
CA GLU A 194 -7.09 -25.74 -0.63
C GLU A 194 -6.43 -24.45 -1.12
N GLU A 195 -6.49 -24.16 -2.42
CA GLU A 195 -5.97 -22.92 -3.00
C GLU A 195 -6.67 -21.68 -2.43
N LEU A 196 -8.00 -21.69 -2.35
CA LEU A 196 -8.77 -20.58 -1.79
C LEU A 196 -8.51 -20.40 -0.29
N MET A 197 -8.49 -21.49 0.48
CA MET A 197 -8.19 -21.43 1.92
C MET A 197 -6.77 -20.90 2.17
N CYS A 198 -5.80 -21.33 1.37
CA CYS A 198 -4.43 -20.83 1.42
C CYS A 198 -4.36 -19.32 1.13
N LEU A 199 -5.06 -18.86 0.09
CA LEU A 199 -5.17 -17.43 -0.24
C LEU A 199 -5.79 -16.61 0.91
N ILE A 200 -6.89 -17.10 1.49
CA ILE A 200 -7.57 -16.46 2.62
C ILE A 200 -6.62 -16.34 3.80
N GLN A 201 -5.86 -17.39 4.10
CA GLN A 201 -4.88 -17.39 5.18
C GLN A 201 -3.76 -16.37 4.92
N HIS A 202 -3.21 -16.32 3.71
CA HIS A 202 -2.18 -15.34 3.36
C HIS A 202 -2.67 -13.89 3.44
N CYS A 203 -3.92 -13.62 3.08
CA CYS A 203 -4.55 -12.31 3.31
C CYS A 203 -4.53 -11.94 4.80
N ARG A 204 -4.95 -12.87 5.66
CA ARG A 204 -4.99 -12.68 7.11
C ARG A 204 -3.60 -12.50 7.71
N ASP A 205 -2.65 -13.37 7.38
CA ASP A 205 -1.29 -13.32 7.91
C ASP A 205 -0.61 -12.00 7.56
N TYR A 206 -0.73 -11.55 6.31
CA TYR A 206 -0.18 -10.27 5.88
C TYR A 206 -0.83 -9.09 6.62
N ALA A 207 -2.15 -9.12 6.80
CA ALA A 207 -2.89 -8.09 7.52
C ALA A 207 -2.52 -8.02 9.01
N LEU A 208 -2.44 -9.16 9.69
CA LEU A 208 -2.06 -9.23 11.11
C LEU A 208 -0.59 -8.84 11.32
N LEU A 209 0.30 -9.22 10.40
CA LEU A 209 1.70 -8.79 10.45
C LEU A 209 1.82 -7.27 10.26
N TRP A 210 1.04 -6.68 9.36
CA TRP A 210 0.94 -5.23 9.21
C TRP A 210 0.44 -4.60 10.52
N LEU A 211 -0.66 -5.11 11.08
CA LEU A 211 -1.26 -4.59 12.31
C LEU A 211 -0.26 -4.59 13.46
N LYS A 212 0.42 -5.72 13.69
CA LYS A 212 1.45 -5.90 14.73
C LYS A 212 2.62 -4.93 14.55
N ARG A 213 3.13 -4.75 13.33
CA ARG A 213 4.29 -3.88 13.05
C ARG A 213 3.94 -2.40 12.94
N GLY A 214 2.67 -2.05 12.81
CA GLY A 214 2.21 -0.70 12.51
C GLY A 214 2.60 -0.17 11.12
N ARG A 215 3.15 -1.02 10.24
CA ARG A 215 3.48 -0.67 8.85
C ARG A 215 3.36 -1.90 7.96
N ALA A 216 3.08 -1.66 6.69
CA ALA A 216 2.98 -2.73 5.71
C ALA A 216 4.27 -3.58 5.73
N PRO A 217 4.17 -4.92 5.67
CA PRO A 217 5.29 -5.82 5.47
C PRO A 217 6.08 -5.53 4.19
N TYR A 218 7.11 -6.35 3.98
CA TYR A 218 7.88 -6.33 2.75
C TYR A 218 6.98 -6.69 1.56
N LYS A 219 7.27 -6.10 0.39
CA LYS A 219 6.46 -6.23 -0.83
C LYS A 219 7.24 -6.96 -1.90
N ASN A 220 6.82 -8.17 -2.23
CA ASN A 220 7.47 -9.03 -3.19
C ASN A 220 7.14 -8.64 -4.64
N VAL A 221 5.94 -8.09 -4.87
CA VAL A 221 5.49 -7.70 -6.21
C VAL A 221 4.81 -6.32 -6.25
N TYR A 222 4.19 -5.85 -5.17
CA TYR A 222 3.55 -4.54 -5.15
C TYR A 222 4.58 -3.45 -5.41
N ASN A 223 4.39 -2.74 -6.53
CA ASN A 223 5.25 -1.62 -6.93
C ASN A 223 6.71 -2.04 -7.19
N GLN A 224 6.94 -3.30 -7.54
CA GLN A 224 8.22 -3.83 -7.99
C GLN A 224 8.22 -3.98 -9.51
N THR A 225 9.39 -3.87 -10.16
CA THR A 225 9.54 -4.26 -11.58
C THR A 225 9.97 -5.70 -11.73
N MET A 226 10.70 -6.24 -10.76
CA MET A 226 11.19 -7.61 -10.72
C MET A 226 10.60 -8.30 -9.51
N CYS A 227 10.16 -9.55 -9.67
CA CYS A 227 9.64 -10.33 -8.56
C CYS A 227 10.76 -10.59 -7.57
N VAL A 228 10.59 -10.16 -6.32
CA VAL A 228 11.66 -10.31 -5.30
C VAL A 228 11.87 -11.78 -4.93
N THR A 229 10.84 -12.59 -5.07
CA THR A 229 10.88 -14.00 -4.67
C THR A 229 11.65 -14.85 -5.67
N CYS A 230 11.29 -14.81 -6.97
CA CYS A 230 12.04 -15.59 -7.98
C CYS A 230 13.27 -14.84 -8.50
N LYS A 231 13.34 -13.51 -8.37
CA LYS A 231 14.43 -12.62 -8.85
C LYS A 231 14.71 -12.64 -10.35
N LEU A 232 14.07 -13.51 -11.10
CA LEU A 232 14.32 -13.76 -12.53
C LEU A 232 13.30 -13.05 -13.43
N HIS A 233 12.07 -12.89 -12.97
CA HIS A 233 10.97 -12.48 -13.85
C HIS A 233 10.43 -11.09 -13.52
N THR A 234 9.97 -10.41 -14.56
CA THR A 234 9.31 -9.11 -14.46
C THR A 234 7.95 -9.24 -13.80
N VAL A 235 7.59 -8.22 -13.04
CA VAL A 235 6.25 -8.05 -12.49
C VAL A 235 5.40 -7.34 -13.53
N GLN A 236 4.32 -7.98 -13.92
CA GLN A 236 3.30 -7.40 -14.78
C GLN A 236 2.42 -6.45 -13.97
N ILE A 237 1.97 -5.39 -14.64
CA ILE A 237 1.08 -4.38 -14.06
C ILE A 237 -0.11 -4.16 -14.97
N GLN A 238 -1.31 -4.30 -14.42
CA GLN A 238 -2.53 -4.05 -15.18
C GLN A 238 -3.63 -3.52 -14.26
N LYS A 239 -4.43 -2.57 -14.75
CA LYS A 239 -5.73 -2.30 -14.14
C LYS A 239 -6.67 -3.42 -14.52
N MET A 240 -7.22 -4.09 -13.53
CA MET A 240 -8.18 -5.17 -13.74
C MET A 240 -9.34 -5.03 -12.76
N GLY A 241 -10.43 -5.71 -13.12
CA GLY A 241 -11.68 -5.75 -12.40
C GLY A 241 -12.80 -4.94 -13.05
N SER A 242 -14.03 -5.41 -12.86
CA SER A 242 -15.22 -4.89 -13.55
C SER A 242 -15.59 -3.47 -13.10
N ASP A 243 -15.52 -3.19 -11.80
CA ASP A 243 -16.20 -2.01 -11.25
C ASP A 243 -15.24 -0.86 -10.92
N LEU A 244 -14.08 -1.20 -10.35
CA LEU A 244 -13.17 -0.21 -9.75
C LEU A 244 -11.78 -0.19 -10.40
N SER A 245 -11.55 -1.05 -11.39
CA SER A 245 -10.35 -1.15 -12.23
C SER A 245 -9.06 -0.81 -11.49
N ARG A 246 -8.69 -1.67 -10.51
CA ARG A 246 -7.58 -1.43 -9.59
C ARG A 246 -6.27 -1.94 -10.19
N THR A 247 -5.21 -1.14 -10.06
CA THR A 247 -3.87 -1.54 -10.46
C THR A 247 -3.42 -2.76 -9.67
N THR A 248 -3.13 -3.84 -10.38
CA THR A 248 -2.70 -5.12 -9.82
C THR A 248 -1.33 -5.48 -10.39
N PHE A 249 -0.49 -6.04 -9.52
CA PHE A 249 0.87 -6.46 -9.82
C PHE A 249 0.96 -7.97 -9.64
N TRP A 250 1.59 -8.70 -10.56
CA TRP A 250 1.81 -10.14 -10.42
C TRP A 250 3.05 -10.59 -11.19
N CYS A 251 3.66 -11.70 -10.77
CA CYS A 251 4.76 -12.32 -11.51
C CYS A 251 4.22 -13.43 -12.41
N THR A 252 4.50 -13.39 -13.71
CA THR A 252 3.98 -14.41 -14.67
C THR A 252 4.53 -15.81 -14.41
N ASN A 253 5.74 -15.92 -13.86
CA ASN A 253 6.34 -17.20 -13.51
C ASN A 253 5.82 -17.76 -12.19
N CYS A 254 5.76 -16.94 -11.14
CA CYS A 254 5.28 -17.40 -9.83
C CYS A 254 3.75 -17.56 -9.76
N GLN A 255 3.02 -16.93 -10.69
CA GLN A 255 1.56 -16.92 -10.72
C GLN A 255 1.08 -17.24 -12.16
N PRO A 256 1.33 -18.45 -12.67
CA PRO A 256 0.89 -18.87 -13.99
C PRO A 256 -0.64 -18.89 -14.09
N ILE A 257 -1.19 -18.66 -15.28
CA ILE A 257 -2.65 -18.62 -15.49
C ILE A 257 -3.26 -20.03 -15.49
N SER A 258 -2.52 -21.00 -16.02
CA SER A 258 -2.87 -22.41 -16.05
C SER A 258 -2.42 -23.06 -14.74
N GLY A 259 -3.26 -23.89 -14.12
CA GLY A 259 -2.94 -24.64 -12.90
C GLY A 259 -1.90 -25.75 -13.09
N ASP A 260 -1.05 -25.66 -14.11
CA ASP A 260 0.00 -26.64 -14.35
C ASP A 260 1.11 -26.44 -13.32
N LYS A 261 1.11 -27.34 -12.35
CA LYS A 261 2.23 -27.57 -11.44
C LYS A 261 3.47 -27.93 -12.26
N GLN A 262 4.25 -26.95 -12.68
CA GLN A 262 5.66 -27.21 -12.96
C GLN A 262 6.41 -27.21 -11.63
N SER A 263 6.48 -28.40 -11.06
CA SER A 263 7.49 -28.78 -10.07
C SER A 263 8.84 -28.28 -10.56
N ALA A 264 9.40 -27.29 -9.87
CA ALA A 264 10.72 -26.78 -10.17
C ALA A 264 11.76 -27.82 -9.75
N THR A 265 12.14 -28.69 -10.69
CA THR A 265 13.36 -29.49 -10.58
C THR A 265 14.54 -28.52 -10.67
N ILE A 266 15.33 -28.46 -9.60
CA ILE A 266 16.58 -27.71 -9.55
C ILE A 266 17.55 -28.45 -10.49
N ALA A 267 17.79 -27.89 -11.68
CA ALA A 267 18.90 -28.29 -12.53
C ALA A 267 20.06 -27.35 -12.26
N GLU A 268 21.05 -27.86 -11.53
CA GLU A 268 22.41 -27.34 -11.52
C GLU A 268 22.94 -27.30 -12.95
N THR A 269 23.53 -26.19 -13.37
CA THR A 269 24.38 -26.19 -14.55
C THR A 269 25.64 -25.40 -14.25
N GLN A 270 26.74 -26.15 -14.34
CA GLN A 270 28.11 -25.77 -14.09
C GLN A 270 28.57 -24.68 -15.05
N ALA A 271 29.43 -23.80 -14.55
CA ALA A 271 30.12 -22.77 -15.33
C ALA A 271 31.25 -23.38 -16.18
N PRO A 272 31.53 -22.86 -17.38
CA PRO A 272 32.83 -22.99 -18.00
C PRO A 272 33.71 -21.74 -17.76
N GLU A 273 34.97 -21.99 -17.42
CA GLU A 273 36.06 -21.02 -17.31
C GLU A 273 36.67 -20.65 -18.69
N PRO A 274 37.53 -19.60 -18.77
CA PRO A 274 37.67 -18.76 -19.96
C PRO A 274 38.87 -19.12 -20.86
N SER A 275 38.75 -18.85 -22.16
CA SER A 275 39.86 -18.81 -23.10
C SER A 275 40.14 -17.37 -23.57
N THR A 276 41.40 -17.00 -23.47
CA THR A 276 42.04 -15.71 -23.73
C THR A 276 42.16 -15.29 -25.20
N GLN A 277 42.20 -13.96 -25.39
CA GLN A 277 42.99 -13.12 -26.34
C GLN A 277 42.22 -12.31 -27.39
N GLY A 278 42.52 -11.00 -27.41
CA GLY A 278 42.36 -10.11 -28.57
C GLY A 278 41.77 -8.74 -28.28
N THR A 279 42.56 -7.79 -27.77
CA THR A 279 42.28 -6.33 -27.88
C THR A 279 42.75 -5.82 -29.25
N PRO A 280 42.11 -4.78 -29.81
CA PRO A 280 42.72 -3.46 -29.70
C PRO A 280 41.76 -2.31 -29.30
N GLN A 281 42.36 -1.37 -28.58
CA GLN A 281 41.88 -0.02 -28.20
C GLN A 281 41.66 0.84 -29.48
N ASN A 282 40.82 1.87 -29.59
CA ASN A 282 40.55 3.07 -28.77
C ASN A 282 39.22 3.69 -29.24
N SER A 283 38.38 4.30 -28.37
CA SER A 283 38.36 5.75 -28.12
C SER A 283 37.35 6.08 -26.99
N PRO A 284 37.52 7.18 -26.23
CA PRO A 284 36.87 7.36 -24.94
C PRO A 284 35.48 8.01 -25.03
N LEU A 285 34.46 7.35 -24.46
CA LEU A 285 33.20 8.00 -24.10
C LEU A 285 33.29 8.57 -22.66
N PRO A 286 32.63 9.70 -22.37
CA PRO A 286 32.87 10.48 -21.16
C PRO A 286 32.44 9.73 -19.89
N THR A 287 33.28 9.87 -18.88
CA THR A 287 33.23 9.27 -17.54
C THR A 287 31.97 9.63 -16.76
N GLN A 288 30.87 8.89 -16.97
CA GLN A 288 29.82 8.81 -15.94
C GLN A 288 30.36 7.95 -14.80
N GLN A 289 30.51 8.54 -13.60
CA GLN A 289 30.99 7.84 -12.41
C GLN A 289 30.12 6.61 -12.08
N SER A 290 30.55 5.45 -12.57
CA SER A 290 29.88 4.16 -12.41
C SER A 290 30.10 3.55 -11.03
N GLN A 291 31.01 4.12 -10.22
CA GLN A 291 31.47 3.58 -8.94
C GLN A 291 31.62 4.68 -7.87
N CYS A 292 31.35 4.33 -6.60
CA CYS A 292 31.74 5.18 -5.47
C CYS A 292 33.24 4.98 -5.21
N SER A 293 34.03 6.06 -5.16
CA SER A 293 35.47 5.99 -4.86
C SER A 293 35.80 5.33 -3.51
N GLN A 294 34.85 5.33 -2.57
CA GLN A 294 35.04 4.75 -1.23
C GLN A 294 34.39 3.37 -1.04
N HIS A 295 33.37 3.03 -1.85
CA HIS A 295 32.51 1.86 -1.58
C HIS A 295 32.16 1.04 -2.83
N GLY A 296 32.81 1.32 -3.96
CA GLY A 296 32.62 0.59 -5.22
C GLY A 296 31.22 0.73 -5.83
N THR A 297 30.88 -0.21 -6.71
CA THR A 297 29.64 -0.23 -7.51
C THR A 297 28.45 -0.81 -6.75
N SER A 298 28.67 -1.78 -5.84
CA SER A 298 27.62 -2.56 -5.18
C SER A 298 26.77 -1.75 -4.20
N LYS A 299 27.29 -0.62 -3.72
CA LYS A 299 26.61 0.26 -2.75
C LYS A 299 25.94 1.47 -3.41
N LEU A 300 25.90 1.56 -4.73
CA LEU A 300 25.26 2.67 -5.43
C LEU A 300 23.76 2.45 -5.59
N LYS A 301 22.98 3.52 -5.33
CA LYS A 301 21.54 3.55 -5.51
C LYS A 301 21.14 4.67 -6.45
N LEU A 302 20.46 4.31 -7.53
CA LEU A 302 19.78 5.24 -8.42
C LEU A 302 18.51 5.78 -7.74
N LYS A 303 18.27 7.08 -7.85
CA LYS A 303 17.15 7.80 -7.23
C LYS A 303 16.57 8.82 -8.21
N ARG A 304 15.35 9.26 -7.94
CA ARG A 304 14.68 10.31 -8.71
C ARG A 304 14.35 11.52 -7.85
N VAL A 305 14.55 12.71 -8.40
CA VAL A 305 14.15 13.96 -7.74
C VAL A 305 12.63 14.08 -7.72
N ARG A 306 12.02 14.21 -6.54
CA ARG A 306 10.57 14.33 -6.35
C ARG A 306 10.10 15.74 -6.01
N LYS A 307 11.01 16.58 -5.53
CA LYS A 307 10.71 17.97 -5.16
C LYS A 307 10.24 18.75 -6.40
N PRO A 308 9.20 19.58 -6.31
CA PRO A 308 8.69 20.37 -7.43
C PRO A 308 9.62 21.55 -7.73
N ASN A 309 10.74 21.26 -8.36
CA ASN A 309 11.73 22.23 -8.81
C ASN A 309 12.16 21.91 -10.25
N ALA A 310 13.08 22.72 -10.80
CA ALA A 310 13.61 22.53 -12.15
C ALA A 310 14.16 21.11 -12.41
N ASN A 311 14.68 20.45 -11.37
CA ASN A 311 15.24 19.11 -11.46
C ASN A 311 14.23 17.99 -11.20
N GLN A 312 12.95 18.28 -10.96
CA GLN A 312 11.94 17.24 -10.69
C GLN A 312 11.96 16.18 -11.79
N GLY A 313 12.01 14.90 -11.44
CA GLY A 313 12.05 13.81 -12.40
C GLY A 313 13.45 13.39 -12.85
N ARG A 314 14.49 14.18 -12.60
CA ARG A 314 15.88 13.82 -12.92
C ARG A 314 16.39 12.65 -12.09
N LEU A 315 17.29 11.86 -12.69
CA LEU A 315 17.90 10.68 -12.07
C LEU A 315 19.28 10.99 -11.53
N PHE A 316 19.58 10.51 -10.32
CA PHE A 316 20.88 10.72 -9.68
C PHE A 316 21.32 9.48 -8.90
N LEU A 317 22.63 9.31 -8.74
CA LEU A 317 23.25 8.26 -7.95
C LEU A 317 23.64 8.79 -6.56
N THR A 318 23.46 7.95 -5.55
CA THR A 318 23.97 8.16 -4.19
C THR A 318 24.57 6.87 -3.66
N CYS A 319 25.54 6.96 -2.76
CA CYS A 319 26.01 5.80 -2.01
C CYS A 319 25.01 5.46 -0.88
N GLN A 320 24.80 4.17 -0.64
CA GLN A 320 23.97 3.66 0.46
C GLN A 320 24.69 3.72 1.82
N VAL A 321 26.02 3.64 1.80
CA VAL A 321 26.85 3.99 2.96
C VAL A 321 26.92 5.51 2.95
N LYS A 322 26.57 6.18 4.05
CA LYS A 322 26.32 7.64 4.16
C LYS A 322 27.55 8.54 3.86
N CYS A 323 28.21 8.36 2.72
CA CYS A 323 29.25 9.24 2.22
C CYS A 323 28.64 10.37 1.37
N LYS A 324 29.50 11.28 0.90
CA LYS A 324 29.11 12.50 0.16
C LYS A 324 28.89 12.29 -1.34
N LEU A 325 28.83 11.05 -1.84
CA LEU A 325 28.66 10.80 -3.27
C LEU A 325 27.28 11.25 -3.78
N PHE A 326 27.30 12.17 -4.74
CA PHE A 326 26.17 12.58 -5.56
C PHE A 326 26.63 12.74 -7.01
N ALA A 327 25.92 12.13 -7.96
CA ALA A 327 26.18 12.33 -9.39
C ALA A 327 24.86 12.28 -10.17
N TRP A 328 24.70 13.15 -11.17
CA TRP A 328 23.60 13.02 -12.12
C TRP A 328 23.80 11.77 -12.96
N ALA A 329 22.73 11.01 -13.13
CA ALA A 329 22.75 9.74 -13.84
C ALA A 329 22.08 9.83 -15.23
N ASP A 330 21.48 10.97 -15.54
CA ASP A 330 20.66 11.19 -16.74
C ASP A 330 21.30 12.13 -17.77
N GLU A 331 22.58 12.46 -17.62
CA GLU A 331 23.23 13.46 -18.48
C GLU A 331 23.42 13.00 -19.92
N HIS A 332 23.47 11.68 -20.14
CA HIS A 332 23.56 11.05 -21.46
C HIS A 332 22.22 11.00 -22.20
N LEU A 333 21.10 11.17 -21.50
CA LEU A 333 19.78 11.09 -22.12
C LEU A 333 19.58 12.24 -23.11
N HIS A 334 18.77 11.97 -24.14
CA HIS A 334 18.41 12.95 -25.17
C HIS A 334 18.07 14.31 -24.55
N ARG A 335 18.77 15.36 -24.98
CA ARG A 335 18.53 16.73 -24.52
C ARG A 335 17.52 17.41 -25.42
N CYS A 336 16.51 18.00 -24.79
CA CYS A 336 15.49 18.78 -25.49
C CYS A 336 15.26 20.07 -24.70
N CYS A 337 15.07 21.18 -25.41
CA CYS A 337 15.03 22.52 -24.84
C CYS A 337 16.30 22.85 -24.03
N LYS A 338 16.23 22.83 -22.69
CA LYS A 338 17.30 23.26 -21.78
C LYS A 338 17.76 22.19 -20.79
N SER A 339 17.21 20.98 -20.84
CA SER A 339 17.53 19.90 -19.88
C SER A 339 17.49 18.52 -20.53
N PRO A 340 18.17 17.52 -19.95
CA PRO A 340 17.95 16.13 -20.33
C PRO A 340 16.47 15.74 -20.24
N CYS A 341 16.00 14.94 -21.20
CA CYS A 341 14.64 14.41 -21.16
C CYS A 341 14.43 13.53 -19.93
N THR A 342 13.21 13.54 -19.41
CA THR A 342 12.86 12.70 -18.27
C THR A 342 12.58 11.28 -18.74
N LEU A 343 13.36 10.32 -18.27
CA LEU A 343 13.09 8.89 -18.48
C LEU A 343 11.94 8.41 -17.59
N LYS A 344 10.88 7.87 -18.18
CA LYS A 344 9.67 7.37 -17.51
C LYS A 344 9.33 5.97 -18.01
N MET A 345 8.61 5.22 -17.19
CA MET A 345 8.08 3.90 -17.56
C MET A 345 6.60 4.03 -17.91
N SER A 346 6.20 3.46 -19.04
CA SER A 346 4.81 3.35 -19.44
C SER A 346 4.04 2.46 -18.48
N LYS A 347 2.82 2.90 -18.16
CA LYS A 347 1.90 2.26 -17.21
C LYS A 347 0.61 1.79 -17.89
N THR A 348 0.59 1.76 -19.22
CA THR A 348 -0.57 1.30 -20.00
C THR A 348 -0.61 -0.23 -20.05
N SER A 349 -1.75 -0.80 -20.44
CA SER A 349 -1.89 -2.25 -20.58
C SER A 349 -1.10 -2.85 -21.75
N LYS A 350 -0.86 -2.07 -22.82
CA LYS A 350 -0.17 -2.54 -24.03
C LYS A 350 1.34 -2.37 -23.97
N THR A 351 1.82 -1.31 -23.32
CA THR A 351 3.25 -0.96 -23.26
C THR A 351 3.79 -0.88 -21.84
N GLY A 352 3.05 -1.46 -20.87
CA GLY A 352 3.44 -1.49 -19.47
C GLY A 352 4.84 -2.06 -19.28
N GLY A 353 5.69 -1.36 -18.54
CA GLY A 353 7.08 -1.75 -18.33
C GLY A 353 8.07 -1.20 -19.36
N GLN A 354 7.62 -0.70 -20.52
CA GLN A 354 8.50 -0.06 -21.50
C GLN A 354 8.90 1.35 -21.07
N TRP A 355 10.16 1.72 -21.32
CA TRP A 355 10.69 3.03 -20.96
C TRP A 355 10.57 4.03 -22.13
N PHE A 356 10.26 5.28 -21.82
CA PHE A 356 10.16 6.37 -22.78
C PHE A 356 10.78 7.65 -22.21
N LEU A 357 11.24 8.50 -23.11
CA LEU A 357 11.76 9.83 -22.85
C LEU A 357 10.66 10.86 -23.15
N CYS A 358 10.49 11.83 -22.25
CA CYS A 358 9.64 12.98 -22.51
C CYS A 358 10.32 14.29 -22.09
N CYS A 359 10.11 15.34 -22.87
CA CYS A 359 10.50 16.70 -22.48
C CYS A 359 9.40 17.32 -21.59
N LYS A 360 9.79 18.21 -20.68
CA LYS A 360 8.83 19.00 -19.88
C LYS A 360 8.43 20.32 -20.53
N GLY A 361 9.29 20.86 -21.40
CA GLY A 361 9.08 22.17 -22.04
C GLY A 361 8.36 22.09 -23.38
N CYS A 362 8.16 20.90 -23.93
CA CYS A 362 7.47 20.69 -25.19
C CYS A 362 6.82 19.29 -25.24
N GLN A 363 6.21 18.94 -26.36
CA GLN A 363 5.52 17.65 -26.56
C GLN A 363 6.45 16.52 -27.04
N TYR A 364 7.77 16.65 -26.89
CA TYR A 364 8.70 15.59 -27.30
C TYR A 364 8.44 14.28 -26.56
N PHE A 365 8.31 13.20 -27.33
CA PHE A 365 8.14 11.84 -26.89
C PHE A 365 8.96 10.89 -27.76
N ALA A 366 9.70 9.97 -27.15
CA ALA A 366 10.36 8.88 -27.84
C ALA A 366 10.45 7.65 -26.93
N TRP A 367 10.29 6.45 -27.49
CA TRP A 367 10.63 5.22 -26.77
C TRP A 367 12.13 5.18 -26.49
N ALA A 368 12.51 4.79 -25.27
CA ALA A 368 13.91 4.71 -24.88
C ALA A 368 14.57 3.54 -25.62
N LYS A 369 15.77 3.78 -26.15
CA LYS A 369 16.59 2.80 -26.84
C LYS A 369 17.51 2.10 -25.85
N GLU A 370 18.10 0.98 -26.24
CA GLU A 370 19.02 0.23 -25.39
C GLU A 370 20.19 1.10 -24.89
N VAL A 371 20.75 1.94 -25.76
CA VAL A 371 21.79 2.93 -25.44
C VAL A 371 21.36 3.93 -24.34
N ASP A 372 20.06 4.25 -24.23
CA ASP A 372 19.56 5.13 -23.18
C ASP A 372 19.51 4.41 -21.82
N LEU A 373 19.26 3.09 -21.83
CA LEU A 373 19.01 2.28 -20.63
C LEU A 373 20.28 1.62 -20.07
N GLN A 374 21.21 1.22 -20.94
CA GLN A 374 22.46 0.53 -20.60
C GLN A 374 23.27 1.19 -19.46
N PRO A 375 23.47 2.53 -19.43
CA PRO A 375 24.26 3.18 -18.37
C PRO A 375 23.67 3.01 -16.96
N PHE A 376 22.37 2.74 -16.85
CA PHE A 376 21.74 2.49 -15.57
C PHE A 376 21.79 1.02 -15.13
N GLY A 377 21.94 0.10 -16.09
CA GLY A 377 22.00 -1.35 -15.88
C GLY A 377 20.86 -1.89 -14.99
N PRO A 378 21.14 -2.79 -14.03
CA PRO A 378 20.12 -3.35 -13.14
C PRO A 378 19.54 -2.34 -12.14
N ARG A 379 20.05 -1.10 -12.11
CA ARG A 379 19.58 -0.05 -11.19
C ARG A 379 18.29 0.61 -11.69
N LEU A 380 17.84 0.32 -12.91
CA LEU A 380 16.50 0.63 -13.42
C LEU A 380 15.44 -0.29 -12.79
N THR A 381 15.28 -0.20 -11.48
CA THR A 381 14.03 -0.58 -10.80
C THR A 381 13.05 0.60 -10.89
N PRO A 382 11.73 0.47 -10.66
CA PRO A 382 10.84 1.60 -10.87
C PRO A 382 11.15 2.62 -9.78
N LEU A 383 11.84 3.68 -10.16
CA LEU A 383 12.09 4.85 -9.32
C LEU A 383 10.77 5.60 -9.21
N LEU A 384 9.94 5.13 -8.28
CA LEU A 384 8.58 5.58 -7.98
C LEU A 384 8.48 6.95 -7.38
#